data_AF-A0A559QJE9-F1
#
_entry.id   AF-A0A559QJE9-F1
#
_cell.length_a   1.000
_cell.length_b   1.000
_cell.length_c   1.000
_cell.angle_alpha   90.00
_cell.angle_beta   90.00
_cell.angle_gamma   90.00
#
_symmetry.space_group_name_H-M   'P 1'
#
loop_
_entity.id
_entity.type
_entity.pdbx_description
1 polymer ?
#
loop_
_entity_poly.entity_id
_entity_poly.type
_entity_poly.pdbx_seq_one_letter_code
_entity_poly.pdbx_strand_id
1 'polypeptide(L)'
;MMKYRIRHITEYEYAARVSHCYNLAHMVPRTTLRQTCEQNRIAIAPHASFTAKREDYFGNQSFHFEIQRPHEKLVITSESEVEVSPQKTALNLDLGVTCFDARLQLSESKDPEVLFAREFLLDSSMVKVNEDLREYALPSFEEDRPLLSAVSDLTRRIFEDFEYCPESTTVATPLTEVLKNRKGVCQDFAHLEIACLRALGYPAKYVSGYIETLPPPGKEKLVGSDASHAWISVYSPREGWFEFDPTNNQISGDQHIITAWGRDYFDVTPLRGVIFGGGEQPLLKVSVDVARI
;
A
#
# COMPACT_ATOMS: atom_id res chain seq x y z
N MET A 1 -21.45 6.14 -0.98
CA MET A 1 -20.78 5.56 0.19
C MET A 1 -20.98 4.07 0.21
N MET A 2 -19.94 3.35 0.58
CA MET A 2 -20.01 1.99 1.10
C MET A 2 -19.43 2.00 2.52
N LYS A 3 -20.04 1.24 3.44
CA LYS A 3 -19.55 1.09 4.81
C LYS A 3 -19.00 -0.32 4.98
N TYR A 4 -17.86 -0.41 5.64
CA TYR A 4 -17.13 -1.64 5.85
C TYR A 4 -16.81 -1.86 7.32
N ARG A 5 -16.97 -3.10 7.77
CA ARG A 5 -16.31 -3.62 8.97
C ARG A 5 -15.10 -4.44 8.54
N ILE A 6 -13.96 -4.14 9.14
CA ILE A 6 -12.67 -4.75 8.80
C ILE A 6 -12.12 -5.42 10.04
N ARG A 7 -11.64 -6.64 9.89
CA ARG A 7 -10.95 -7.38 10.94
C ARG A 7 -9.67 -7.99 10.40
N HIS A 8 -8.53 -7.50 10.87
CA HIS A 8 -7.20 -8.01 10.54
C HIS A 8 -6.59 -8.67 11.78
N ILE A 9 -6.25 -9.95 11.67
CA ILE A 9 -5.53 -10.69 12.71
C ILE A 9 -4.14 -11.09 12.19
N THR A 10 -3.10 -10.72 12.92
CA THR A 10 -1.74 -11.20 12.73
C THR A 10 -1.36 -12.10 13.92
N GLU A 11 -0.99 -13.34 13.65
CA GLU A 11 -0.55 -14.31 14.66
C GLU A 11 0.89 -14.76 14.39
N TYR A 12 1.72 -14.68 15.42
CA TYR A 12 3.04 -15.31 15.47
C TYR A 12 3.02 -16.46 16.46
N GLU A 13 3.54 -17.59 16.04
CA GLU A 13 3.89 -18.71 16.89
C GLU A 13 5.41 -18.90 16.84
N TYR A 14 6.05 -18.72 17.99
CA TYR A 14 7.50 -18.71 18.12
C TYR A 14 8.02 -20.11 18.46
N ALA A 15 9.16 -20.49 17.87
CA ALA A 15 9.79 -21.79 18.12
C ALA A 15 10.34 -21.92 19.55
N ALA A 16 10.64 -20.79 20.20
CA ALA A 16 11.03 -20.71 21.60
C ALA A 16 10.40 -19.50 22.27
N ARG A 17 10.58 -19.36 23.59
CA ARG A 17 10.07 -18.20 24.32
C ARG A 17 10.72 -16.91 23.84
N VAL A 18 9.88 -15.95 23.49
CA VAL A 18 10.25 -14.54 23.39
C VAL A 18 10.23 -13.97 24.80
N SER A 19 11.27 -13.26 25.20
CA SER A 19 11.36 -12.61 26.50
C SER A 19 10.62 -11.27 26.51
N HIS A 20 10.85 -10.46 25.48
CA HIS A 20 10.16 -9.21 25.24
C HIS A 20 10.17 -8.82 23.75
N CYS A 21 9.25 -7.96 23.34
CA CYS A 21 9.17 -7.43 21.99
C CYS A 21 8.67 -5.97 21.96
N TYR A 22 9.11 -5.23 20.94
CA TYR A 22 8.73 -3.85 20.65
C TYR A 22 8.24 -3.79 19.22
N ASN A 23 7.02 -3.30 19.01
CA ASN A 23 6.36 -3.39 17.72
C ASN A 23 5.68 -2.08 17.34
N LEU A 24 5.65 -1.82 16.04
CA LEU A 24 4.94 -0.72 15.41
C LEU A 24 4.00 -1.29 14.34
N ALA A 25 2.73 -0.90 14.40
CA ALA A 25 1.71 -1.31 13.46
C ALA A 25 1.11 -0.12 12.70
N HIS A 26 0.84 -0.31 11.40
CA HIS A 26 0.10 0.63 10.54
C HIS A 26 -1.22 0.00 10.07
N MET A 27 -1.99 -0.50 11.03
CA MET A 27 -3.26 -1.22 10.79
C MET A 27 -4.51 -0.40 11.12
N VAL A 28 -4.35 0.90 11.37
CA VAL A 28 -5.44 1.82 11.66
C VAL A 28 -5.81 2.54 10.36
N PRO A 29 -7.03 2.36 9.82
CA PRO A 29 -7.47 3.06 8.61
C PRO A 29 -7.34 4.57 8.73
N ARG A 30 -6.92 5.23 7.64
CA ARG A 30 -6.82 6.69 7.61
C ARG A 30 -8.18 7.33 7.41
N THR A 31 -8.34 8.55 7.91
CA THR A 31 -9.37 9.47 7.42
C THR A 31 -8.77 10.31 6.29
N THR A 32 -9.42 10.34 5.14
CA THR A 32 -9.03 11.04 3.92
C THR A 32 -10.24 11.78 3.35
N LEU A 33 -10.09 12.46 2.21
CA LEU A 33 -11.23 13.09 1.53
C LEU A 33 -12.28 12.10 1.03
N ARG A 34 -11.89 10.84 0.80
CA ARG A 34 -12.78 9.79 0.27
C ARG A 34 -13.08 8.68 1.28
N GLN A 35 -12.57 8.78 2.51
CA GLN A 35 -12.67 7.71 3.50
C GLN A 35 -12.74 8.29 4.91
N THR A 36 -13.64 7.77 5.75
CA THR A 36 -13.72 8.12 7.17
C THR A 36 -13.59 6.86 8.02
N CYS A 37 -12.59 6.81 8.91
CA CYS A 37 -12.52 5.78 9.94
C CYS A 37 -13.35 6.25 11.15
N GLU A 38 -14.51 5.63 11.36
CA GLU A 38 -15.41 5.98 12.46
C GLU A 38 -14.95 5.38 13.79
N GLN A 39 -14.51 4.12 13.74
CA GLN A 39 -14.07 3.38 14.91
C GLN A 39 -12.87 2.50 14.55
N ASN A 40 -11.91 2.43 15.45
CA ASN A 40 -10.82 1.45 15.40
C ASN A 40 -10.44 0.97 16.80
N ARG A 41 -10.28 -0.34 16.96
CA ARG A 41 -9.75 -0.98 18.16
C ARG A 41 -8.63 -1.95 17.77
N ILE A 42 -7.54 -1.91 18.52
CA ILE A 42 -6.48 -2.91 18.43
C ILE A 42 -6.40 -3.65 19.76
N ALA A 43 -6.52 -4.98 19.70
CA ALA A 43 -6.32 -5.88 20.83
C ALA A 43 -5.03 -6.67 20.63
N ILE A 44 -4.24 -6.83 21.70
CA ILE A 44 -2.98 -7.56 21.69
C ILE A 44 -3.04 -8.65 22.75
N ALA A 45 -2.69 -9.87 22.37
CA ALA A 45 -2.52 -11.01 23.26
C ALA A 45 -1.14 -11.62 23.03
N PRO A 46 -0.28 -11.77 24.05
CA PRO A 46 -0.48 -11.41 25.45
C PRO A 46 -0.67 -9.90 25.68
N HIS A 47 -1.25 -9.55 26.83
CA HIS A 47 -1.47 -8.14 27.20
C HIS A 47 -0.17 -7.33 27.11
N ALA A 48 -0.22 -6.24 26.35
CA ALA A 48 0.90 -5.33 26.16
C ALA A 48 1.15 -4.51 27.44
N SER A 49 2.41 -4.43 27.87
CA SER A 49 2.81 -3.59 29.02
C SER A 49 2.79 -2.10 28.69
N PHE A 50 2.94 -1.77 27.41
CA PHE A 50 2.88 -0.41 26.90
C PHE A 50 2.12 -0.38 25.57
N THR A 51 1.30 0.64 25.37
CA THR A 51 0.70 0.96 24.06
C THR A 51 0.66 2.47 23.85
N ALA A 52 0.87 2.92 22.61
CA ALA A 52 0.73 4.32 22.23
C ALA A 52 0.28 4.44 20.77
N LYS A 53 -0.62 5.39 20.50
CA LYS A 53 -0.98 5.80 19.13
C LYS A 53 -0.29 7.14 18.85
N ARG A 54 0.31 7.28 17.67
CA ARG A 54 0.89 8.53 17.20
C ARG A 54 0.71 8.68 15.70
N GLU A 55 0.63 9.92 15.26
CA GLU A 55 0.74 10.26 13.86
C GLU A 55 2.21 10.24 13.44
N ASP A 56 2.55 9.54 12.35
CA ASP A 56 3.89 9.54 11.79
C ASP A 56 4.11 10.73 10.83
N TYR A 57 5.30 10.81 10.23
CA TYR A 57 5.66 11.90 9.32
C TYR A 57 4.71 12.05 8.11
N PHE A 58 4.14 10.95 7.60
CA PHE A 58 3.21 10.97 6.47
C PHE A 58 1.75 11.12 6.91
N GLY A 59 1.50 11.34 8.21
CA GLY A 59 0.16 11.42 8.78
C GLY A 59 -0.49 10.05 9.05
N ASN A 60 0.25 8.93 8.98
CA ASN A 60 -0.34 7.62 9.27
C ASN A 60 -0.54 7.46 10.77
N GLN A 61 -1.63 6.79 11.16
CA GLN A 61 -1.84 6.39 12.54
C GLN A 61 -0.99 5.15 12.84
N SER A 62 0.15 5.36 13.48
CA SER A 62 1.05 4.31 13.90
C SER A 62 0.77 3.89 15.35
N PHE A 63 0.65 2.59 15.59
CA PHE A 63 0.35 2.00 16.89
C PHE A 63 1.57 1.26 17.42
N HIS A 64 2.20 1.82 18.45
CA HIS A 64 3.32 1.22 19.15
C HIS A 64 2.82 0.35 20.30
N PHE A 65 3.40 -0.83 20.47
CA PHE A 65 3.15 -1.65 21.64
C PHE A 65 4.36 -2.48 22.04
N GLU A 66 4.39 -2.81 23.32
CA GLU A 66 5.46 -3.61 23.92
C GLU A 66 4.89 -4.73 24.75
N ILE A 67 5.55 -5.89 24.70
CA ILE A 67 5.27 -6.99 25.60
C ILE A 67 6.57 -7.29 26.32
N GLN A 68 6.62 -7.01 27.60
CA GLN A 68 7.81 -7.23 28.44
C GLN A 68 7.65 -8.47 29.35
N ARG A 69 7.05 -9.53 28.82
CA ARG A 69 6.87 -10.80 29.53
C ARG A 69 7.11 -12.00 28.61
N PRO A 70 7.60 -13.14 29.14
CA PRO A 70 7.79 -14.35 28.37
C PRO A 70 6.51 -14.84 27.68
N HIS A 71 6.58 -15.17 26.39
CA HIS A 71 5.47 -15.72 25.62
C HIS A 71 5.96 -16.54 24.42
N GLU A 72 5.12 -17.44 23.93
CA GLU A 72 5.37 -18.30 22.76
C GLU A 72 4.42 -17.95 21.59
N LYS A 73 3.39 -17.14 21.86
CA LYS A 73 2.42 -16.70 20.87
C LYS A 73 2.17 -15.20 21.00
N LEU A 74 2.04 -14.52 19.87
CA LEU A 74 1.60 -13.12 19.78
C LEU A 74 0.44 -13.05 18.79
N VAL A 75 -0.67 -12.45 19.20
CA VAL A 75 -1.86 -12.18 18.39
C VAL A 75 -2.18 -10.71 18.46
N ILE A 76 -2.28 -10.07 17.30
CA ILE A 76 -2.72 -8.70 17.16
C ILE A 76 -3.99 -8.71 16.33
N THR A 77 -5.07 -8.15 16.87
CA THR A 77 -6.37 -8.04 16.21
C THR A 77 -6.72 -6.57 16.04
N SER A 78 -6.77 -6.07 14.81
CA SER A 78 -7.28 -4.73 14.46
C SER A 78 -8.70 -4.86 13.91
N GLU A 79 -9.64 -4.18 14.54
CA GLU A 79 -11.05 -4.11 14.13
C GLU A 79 -11.41 -2.66 13.85
N SER A 80 -12.00 -2.39 12.67
CA SER A 80 -12.35 -1.02 12.26
C SER A 80 -13.69 -0.97 11.54
N GLU A 81 -14.39 0.16 11.70
CA GLU A 81 -15.53 0.53 10.84
C GLU A 81 -15.16 1.76 10.03
N VAL A 82 -15.32 1.64 8.71
CA VAL A 82 -14.82 2.62 7.75
C VAL A 82 -15.89 2.88 6.70
N GLU A 83 -16.14 4.15 6.43
CA GLU A 83 -16.97 4.60 5.32
C GLU A 83 -16.06 5.02 4.17
N VAL A 84 -16.31 4.50 2.97
CA VAL A 84 -15.51 4.77 1.76
C VAL A 84 -16.42 5.33 0.67
N SER A 85 -15.90 6.33 -0.03
CA SER A 85 -16.47 6.92 -1.23
C SER A 85 -15.55 6.63 -2.43
N PRO A 86 -16.12 6.53 -3.64
CA PRO A 86 -15.33 6.43 -4.86
C PRO A 86 -14.38 7.62 -4.99
N GLN A 87 -13.19 7.41 -5.59
CA GLN A 87 -12.18 8.45 -5.76
C GLN A 87 -12.73 9.67 -6.51
N LYS A 88 -13.29 9.47 -7.71
CA LYS A 88 -14.06 10.48 -8.47
C LYS A 88 -15.07 9.74 -9.34
N THR A 89 -16.36 10.05 -9.20
CA THR A 89 -17.40 9.52 -10.10
C THR A 89 -17.19 10.13 -11.49
N ALA A 90 -17.05 9.30 -12.53
CA ALA A 90 -16.88 9.70 -13.94
C ALA A 90 -15.59 10.46 -14.28
N LEU A 91 -14.44 10.02 -13.75
CA LEU A 91 -13.13 10.50 -14.19
C LEU A 91 -12.87 10.07 -15.65
N ASN A 92 -12.80 11.01 -16.57
CA ASN A 92 -12.30 10.76 -17.92
C ASN A 92 -10.77 10.96 -17.93
N LEU A 93 -10.01 9.88 -18.03
CA LEU A 93 -8.55 9.89 -17.99
C LEU A 93 -7.92 10.52 -19.24
N ASP A 94 -8.67 10.59 -20.34
CA ASP A 94 -8.22 11.18 -21.60
C ASP A 94 -8.37 12.71 -21.63
N LEU A 95 -8.76 13.29 -20.49
CA LEU A 95 -8.75 14.72 -20.26
C LEU A 95 -7.82 15.02 -19.10
N GLY A 96 -7.19 16.20 -19.12
CA GLY A 96 -6.37 16.67 -18.01
C GLY A 96 -5.02 17.22 -18.44
N VAL A 97 -4.10 17.26 -17.49
CA VAL A 97 -2.72 17.73 -17.72
C VAL A 97 -1.94 16.70 -18.55
N THR A 98 -1.24 17.15 -19.59
CA THR A 98 -0.38 16.31 -20.44
C THR A 98 0.86 15.85 -19.68
N CYS A 99 1.51 14.79 -20.15
CA CYS A 99 2.79 14.33 -19.61
C CYS A 99 3.86 15.44 -19.63
N PHE A 100 3.94 16.20 -20.72
CA PHE A 100 4.85 17.35 -20.84
C PHE A 100 4.55 18.42 -19.79
N ASP A 101 3.31 18.91 -19.73
CA ASP A 101 2.91 19.99 -18.84
C ASP A 101 3.04 19.58 -17.36
N ALA A 102 2.76 18.31 -17.05
CA ALA A 102 2.92 17.78 -15.71
C ALA A 102 4.38 17.85 -15.27
N ARG A 103 5.34 17.36 -16.09
CA ARG A 103 6.79 17.44 -15.75
C ARG A 103 7.28 18.88 -15.65
N LEU A 104 6.80 19.76 -16.53
CA LEU A 104 7.15 21.18 -16.46
C LEU A 104 6.68 21.80 -15.13
N GLN A 105 5.41 21.61 -14.77
CA GLN A 105 4.88 22.11 -13.48
C GLN A 105 5.58 21.46 -12.28
N LEU A 106 5.82 20.15 -12.35
CA LEU A 106 6.54 19.40 -11.32
C LEU A 106 7.98 19.87 -11.17
N SER A 107 8.63 20.48 -12.17
CA SER A 107 9.99 21.00 -12.06
C SER A 107 10.06 22.48 -11.67
N GLU A 108 9.10 23.30 -12.11
CA GLU A 108 9.17 24.76 -11.96
C GLU A 108 8.28 25.33 -10.84
N SER A 109 7.19 24.65 -10.49
CA SER A 109 6.21 25.19 -9.54
C SER A 109 6.79 25.34 -8.13
N LYS A 110 6.31 26.38 -7.43
CA LYS A 110 6.55 26.63 -5.99
C LYS A 110 5.31 26.43 -5.14
N ASP A 111 4.24 25.91 -5.74
CA ASP A 111 3.04 25.55 -5.01
C ASP A 111 3.38 24.55 -3.89
N PRO A 112 2.93 24.76 -2.63
CA PRO A 112 3.23 23.87 -1.53
C PRO A 112 2.87 22.41 -1.79
N GLU A 113 1.73 22.12 -2.44
CA GLU A 113 1.32 20.75 -2.74
C GLU A 113 2.28 20.06 -3.72
N VAL A 114 2.76 20.81 -4.73
CA VAL A 114 3.76 20.32 -5.67
C VAL A 114 5.09 20.08 -4.96
N LEU A 115 5.50 20.98 -4.07
CA LEU A 115 6.73 20.82 -3.28
C LEU A 115 6.68 19.60 -2.37
N PHE A 116 5.56 19.34 -1.71
CA PHE A 116 5.37 18.12 -0.94
C PHE A 116 5.37 16.89 -1.84
N ALA A 117 4.68 16.93 -2.98
CA ALA A 117 4.65 15.80 -3.90
C ALA A 117 6.07 15.39 -4.36
N ARG A 118 6.98 16.35 -4.58
CA ARG A 118 8.36 16.07 -5.02
C ARG A 118 9.15 15.15 -4.10
N GLU A 119 8.81 15.03 -2.81
CA GLU A 119 9.50 14.06 -1.93
C GLU A 119 9.33 12.61 -2.42
N PHE A 120 8.21 12.34 -3.10
CA PHE A 120 7.87 11.04 -3.70
C PHE A 120 8.47 10.84 -5.09
N LEU A 121 9.44 11.68 -5.50
CA LEU A 121 10.34 11.43 -6.63
C LEU A 121 11.61 10.69 -6.21
N LEU A 122 11.98 10.80 -4.93
CA LEU A 122 13.26 10.32 -4.44
C LEU A 122 13.28 8.79 -4.32
N ASP A 123 14.48 8.23 -4.41
CA ASP A 123 14.72 6.84 -4.03
C ASP A 123 14.35 6.60 -2.56
N SER A 124 13.93 5.38 -2.28
CA SER A 124 13.66 4.88 -0.94
C SER A 124 14.27 3.48 -0.76
N SER A 125 14.05 2.84 0.39
CA SER A 125 14.71 1.57 0.73
C SER A 125 14.40 0.45 -0.28
N MET A 126 13.16 0.39 -0.76
CA MET A 126 12.67 -0.66 -1.68
C MET A 126 12.46 -0.16 -3.12
N VAL A 127 12.50 1.16 -3.34
CA VAL A 127 12.33 1.77 -4.66
C VAL A 127 13.61 2.52 -5.01
N LYS A 128 14.40 1.92 -5.91
CA LYS A 128 15.58 2.55 -6.51
C LYS A 128 15.38 2.67 -8.00
N VAL A 129 15.36 3.90 -8.49
CA VAL A 129 15.20 4.20 -9.92
C VAL A 129 16.44 3.74 -10.69
N ASN A 130 16.22 3.18 -11.88
CA ASN A 130 17.27 2.85 -12.84
C ASN A 130 16.76 3.01 -14.28
N GLU A 131 17.66 2.90 -15.26
CA GLU A 131 17.31 3.10 -16.66
C GLU A 131 16.38 2.00 -17.20
N ASP A 132 16.53 0.74 -16.77
CA ASP A 132 15.65 -0.35 -17.24
C ASP A 132 14.17 -0.09 -16.88
N LEU A 133 13.92 0.47 -15.69
CA LEU A 133 12.59 0.89 -15.25
C LEU A 133 12.06 2.06 -16.08
N ARG A 134 12.94 3.02 -16.40
CA ARG A 134 12.61 4.15 -17.27
C ARG A 134 12.23 3.69 -18.67
N GLU A 135 13.04 2.81 -19.26
CA GLU A 135 12.83 2.22 -20.59
C GLU A 135 11.54 1.41 -20.64
N TYR A 136 11.24 0.64 -19.60
CA TYR A 136 9.98 -0.10 -19.52
C TYR A 136 8.76 0.83 -19.51
N ALA A 137 8.84 1.94 -18.78
CA ALA A 137 7.74 2.89 -18.62
C ALA A 137 7.52 3.78 -19.86
N LEU A 138 8.60 4.22 -20.49
CA LEU A 138 8.62 5.27 -21.53
C LEU A 138 7.55 5.11 -22.64
N PRO A 139 7.26 3.90 -23.19
CA PRO A 139 6.26 3.74 -24.24
C PRO A 139 4.84 4.19 -23.87
N SER A 140 4.51 4.28 -22.58
CA SER A 140 3.18 4.73 -22.13
C SER A 140 3.03 6.25 -22.05
N PHE A 141 4.15 7.00 -22.04
CA PHE A 141 4.21 8.43 -21.70
C PHE A 141 4.64 9.32 -22.88
N GLU A 142 3.80 9.36 -23.92
CA GLU A 142 3.91 10.37 -24.98
C GLU A 142 3.64 11.77 -24.42
N GLU A 143 4.38 12.78 -24.88
CA GLU A 143 4.37 14.14 -24.31
C GLU A 143 2.98 14.78 -24.26
N ASP A 144 2.20 14.65 -25.33
CA ASP A 144 0.86 15.24 -25.47
C ASP A 144 -0.25 14.37 -24.82
N ARG A 145 0.08 13.16 -24.37
CA ARG A 145 -0.90 12.26 -23.74
C ARG A 145 -1.24 12.78 -22.33
N PRO A 146 -2.52 12.79 -21.91
CA PRO A 146 -2.89 13.07 -20.54
C PRO A 146 -2.19 12.13 -19.55
N LEU A 147 -1.62 12.69 -18.47
CA LEU A 147 -0.82 11.94 -17.50
C LEU A 147 -1.58 10.74 -16.92
N LEU A 148 -2.84 10.93 -16.52
CA LEU A 148 -3.62 9.85 -15.90
C LEU A 148 -3.98 8.73 -16.89
N SER A 149 -4.14 9.04 -18.18
CA SER A 149 -4.28 8.04 -19.25
C SER A 149 -2.96 7.26 -19.46
N ALA A 150 -1.81 7.94 -19.41
CA ALA A 150 -0.50 7.31 -19.49
C ALA A 150 -0.22 6.38 -18.30
N VAL A 151 -0.56 6.82 -17.07
CA VAL A 151 -0.45 5.99 -15.86
C VAL A 151 -1.35 4.77 -15.99
N SER A 152 -2.62 4.94 -16.37
CA SER A 152 -3.54 3.81 -16.56
C SER A 152 -3.04 2.79 -17.58
N ASP A 153 -2.34 3.24 -18.63
CA ASP A 153 -1.74 2.35 -19.62
C ASP A 153 -0.54 1.58 -19.03
N LEU A 154 0.29 2.23 -18.23
CA LEU A 154 1.37 1.56 -17.49
C LEU A 154 0.81 0.53 -16.50
N THR A 155 -0.23 0.89 -15.74
CA THR A 155 -0.95 -0.02 -14.83
C THR A 155 -1.41 -1.28 -15.58
N ARG A 156 -2.02 -1.10 -16.76
CA ARG A 156 -2.47 -2.19 -17.63
C ARG A 156 -1.32 -3.06 -18.13
N ARG A 157 -0.22 -2.45 -18.58
CA ARG A 157 0.95 -3.19 -19.05
C ARG A 157 1.58 -4.01 -17.94
N ILE A 158 1.68 -3.49 -16.71
CA ILE A 158 2.18 -4.26 -15.57
C ILE A 158 1.27 -5.47 -15.31
N PHE A 159 -0.05 -5.29 -15.36
CA PHE A 159 -0.99 -6.39 -15.21
C PHE A 159 -0.87 -7.47 -16.31
N GLU A 160 -0.63 -7.06 -17.56
CA GLU A 160 -0.51 -7.98 -18.70
C GLU A 160 0.87 -8.65 -18.78
N ASP A 161 1.94 -7.93 -18.47
CA ASP A 161 3.32 -8.37 -18.64
C ASP A 161 3.84 -9.18 -17.44
N PHE A 162 3.20 -9.08 -16.26
CA PHE A 162 3.66 -9.72 -15.03
C PHE A 162 2.65 -10.72 -14.47
N GLU A 163 3.13 -11.90 -14.10
CA GLU A 163 2.33 -12.95 -13.50
C GLU A 163 2.25 -12.77 -11.97
N TYR A 164 1.04 -12.69 -11.44
CA TYR A 164 0.82 -12.73 -9.99
C TYR A 164 1.15 -14.13 -9.46
N CYS A 165 2.24 -14.23 -8.69
CA CYS A 165 2.80 -15.50 -8.24
C CYS A 165 3.19 -15.39 -6.75
N PRO A 166 2.31 -15.81 -5.82
CA PRO A 166 2.65 -15.92 -4.41
C PRO A 166 3.92 -16.76 -4.20
N GLU A 167 4.70 -16.45 -3.16
CA GLU A 167 5.95 -17.14 -2.80
C GLU A 167 7.10 -16.99 -3.82
N SER A 168 6.90 -16.31 -4.96
CA SER A 168 7.98 -16.05 -5.93
C SER A 168 8.97 -14.98 -5.48
N THR A 169 8.57 -14.13 -4.54
CA THR A 169 9.34 -12.98 -4.05
C THR A 169 9.30 -12.91 -2.53
N THR A 170 10.22 -12.12 -1.98
CA THR A 170 10.25 -11.74 -0.57
C THR A 170 10.22 -10.22 -0.48
N VAL A 171 9.99 -9.69 0.72
CA VAL A 171 10.05 -8.24 0.97
C VAL A 171 11.41 -7.61 0.61
N ALA A 172 12.48 -8.42 0.51
CA ALA A 172 13.81 -7.97 0.14
C ALA A 172 14.13 -8.11 -1.36
N THR A 173 13.21 -8.66 -2.18
CA THR A 173 13.45 -8.89 -3.61
C THR A 173 13.64 -7.54 -4.34
N PRO A 174 14.78 -7.32 -5.02
CA PRO A 174 15.02 -6.07 -5.75
C PRO A 174 14.12 -5.94 -6.99
N LEU A 175 13.72 -4.71 -7.33
CA LEU A 175 12.91 -4.44 -8.53
C LEU A 175 13.56 -4.87 -9.84
N THR A 176 14.90 -4.91 -9.91
CA THR A 176 15.62 -5.44 -11.07
C THR A 176 15.32 -6.93 -11.30
N GLU A 177 15.12 -7.71 -10.23
CA GLU A 177 14.75 -9.11 -10.33
C GLU A 177 13.27 -9.26 -10.72
N VAL A 178 12.38 -8.45 -10.16
CA VAL A 178 10.96 -8.42 -10.53
C VAL A 178 10.81 -8.11 -12.02
N LEU A 179 11.48 -7.06 -12.52
CA LEU A 179 11.46 -6.66 -13.92
C LEU A 179 12.01 -7.75 -14.85
N LYS A 180 13.05 -8.48 -14.42
CA LYS A 180 13.63 -9.59 -15.19
C LYS A 180 12.74 -10.83 -15.22
N ASN A 181 12.20 -11.22 -14.06
CA ASN A 181 11.47 -12.47 -13.90
C ASN A 181 10.00 -12.36 -14.29
N ARG A 182 9.46 -11.13 -14.34
CA ARG A 182 8.05 -10.84 -14.65
C ARG A 182 7.07 -11.56 -13.73
N LYS A 183 7.45 -11.72 -12.46
CA LYS A 183 6.68 -12.41 -11.41
C LYS A 183 6.76 -11.64 -10.11
N GLY A 184 5.67 -11.62 -9.37
CA GLY A 184 5.62 -11.00 -8.06
C GLY A 184 4.22 -11.01 -7.45
N VAL A 185 4.06 -10.24 -6.38
CA VAL A 185 2.78 -10.01 -5.69
C VAL A 185 2.41 -8.51 -5.73
N CYS A 186 1.29 -8.14 -5.11
CA CYS A 186 0.79 -6.76 -5.15
C CYS A 186 1.80 -5.72 -4.65
N GLN A 187 2.63 -6.09 -3.66
CA GLN A 187 3.73 -5.27 -3.19
C GLN A 187 4.73 -4.95 -4.31
N ASP A 188 5.16 -5.98 -5.05
CA ASP A 188 6.16 -5.83 -6.12
C ASP A 188 5.63 -4.98 -7.26
N PHE A 189 4.38 -5.19 -7.65
CA PHE A 189 3.76 -4.44 -8.74
C PHE A 189 3.55 -2.97 -8.37
N ALA A 190 3.14 -2.67 -7.14
CA ALA A 190 3.06 -1.30 -6.66
C ALA A 190 4.44 -0.62 -6.61
N HIS A 191 5.48 -1.30 -6.09
CA HIS A 191 6.84 -0.74 -6.11
C HIS A 191 7.37 -0.54 -7.53
N LEU A 192 7.11 -1.49 -8.43
CA LEU A 192 7.52 -1.41 -9.83
C LEU A 192 6.91 -0.19 -10.53
N GLU A 193 5.60 -0.01 -10.41
CA GLU A 193 4.90 1.12 -11.03
C GLU A 193 5.37 2.47 -10.43
N ILE A 194 5.55 2.55 -9.11
CA ILE A 194 6.12 3.73 -8.45
C ILE A 194 7.52 4.01 -9.00
N ALA A 195 8.38 3.01 -9.13
CA ALA A 195 9.74 3.19 -9.60
C ALA A 195 9.77 3.68 -11.06
N CYS A 196 8.89 3.12 -11.91
CA CYS A 196 8.68 3.56 -13.29
C CYS A 196 8.26 5.02 -13.36
N LEU A 197 7.29 5.44 -12.56
CA LEU A 197 6.81 6.82 -12.50
C LEU A 197 7.89 7.78 -12.01
N ARG A 198 8.60 7.43 -10.93
CA ARG A 198 9.72 8.21 -10.39
C ARG A 198 10.84 8.36 -11.41
N ALA A 199 11.15 7.31 -12.17
CA ALA A 199 12.15 7.33 -13.23
C ALA A 199 11.83 8.32 -14.36
N LEU A 200 10.55 8.61 -14.57
CA LEU A 200 10.07 9.59 -15.55
C LEU A 200 9.83 10.98 -14.96
N GLY A 201 10.07 11.18 -13.66
CA GLY A 201 9.89 12.46 -12.98
C GLY A 201 8.46 12.71 -12.48
N TYR A 202 7.63 11.68 -12.33
CA TYR A 202 6.29 11.77 -11.75
C TYR A 202 6.28 11.28 -10.30
N PRO A 203 5.84 12.09 -9.32
CA PRO A 203 5.84 11.66 -7.94
C PRO A 203 4.76 10.62 -7.68
N ALA A 204 5.16 9.51 -7.07
CA ALA A 204 4.28 8.40 -6.76
C ALA A 204 4.61 7.82 -5.38
N LYS A 205 3.56 7.55 -4.59
CA LYS A 205 3.66 7.00 -3.23
C LYS A 205 3.02 5.63 -3.15
N TYR A 206 3.52 4.84 -2.21
CA TYR A 206 3.02 3.50 -1.91
C TYR A 206 1.83 3.61 -0.97
N VAL A 207 0.74 2.94 -1.32
CA VAL A 207 -0.47 2.87 -0.50
C VAL A 207 -0.66 1.44 -0.01
N SER A 208 -0.81 1.29 1.30
CA SER A 208 -1.14 0.04 1.96
C SER A 208 -2.57 0.10 2.47
N GLY A 209 -3.26 -1.03 2.41
CA GLY A 209 -4.64 -1.10 2.83
C GLY A 209 -5.25 -2.48 2.71
N TYR A 210 -6.56 -2.49 2.50
CA TYR A 210 -7.34 -3.69 2.26
C TYR A 210 -8.16 -3.52 0.98
N ILE A 211 -8.42 -4.62 0.30
CA ILE A 211 -9.38 -4.67 -0.80
C ILE A 211 -10.50 -5.64 -0.41
N GLU A 212 -11.73 -5.26 -0.69
CA GLU A 212 -12.84 -6.21 -0.58
C GLU A 212 -12.77 -7.25 -1.70
N THR A 213 -12.56 -8.51 -1.34
CA THR A 213 -12.71 -9.63 -2.27
C THR A 213 -14.17 -10.03 -2.35
N LEU A 214 -14.72 -10.05 -3.56
CA LEU A 214 -16.05 -10.61 -3.82
C LEU A 214 -15.92 -12.09 -4.19
N PRO A 215 -16.73 -12.99 -3.61
CA PRO A 215 -16.72 -14.39 -4.00
C PRO A 215 -17.21 -14.55 -5.45
N PRO A 216 -16.80 -15.62 -6.16
CA PRO A 216 -17.41 -15.97 -7.44
C PRO A 216 -18.93 -16.12 -7.32
N PRO A 217 -19.70 -15.83 -8.39
CA PRO A 217 -21.16 -15.95 -8.36
C PRO A 217 -21.63 -17.30 -7.79
N GLY A 218 -22.51 -17.25 -6.78
CA GLY A 218 -23.10 -18.43 -6.15
C GLY A 218 -22.28 -19.08 -5.02
N LYS A 219 -21.16 -18.49 -4.61
CA LYS A 219 -20.38 -18.95 -3.45
C LYS A 219 -20.49 -17.97 -2.28
N GLU A 220 -20.51 -18.50 -1.06
CA GLU A 220 -20.37 -17.69 0.15
C GLU A 220 -18.95 -17.12 0.26
N LYS A 221 -18.85 -15.89 0.76
CA LYS A 221 -17.56 -15.26 1.06
C LYS A 221 -16.92 -16.02 2.22
N LEU A 222 -15.70 -16.51 2.03
CA LEU A 222 -14.94 -17.16 3.08
C LEU A 222 -14.40 -16.09 4.05
N VAL A 223 -14.73 -16.23 5.34
CA VAL A 223 -14.18 -15.34 6.38
C VAL A 223 -12.67 -15.50 6.43
N GLY A 224 -11.93 -14.38 6.40
CA GLY A 224 -10.47 -14.41 6.44
C GLY A 224 -9.80 -14.65 5.08
N SER A 225 -10.55 -14.67 3.96
CA SER A 225 -9.96 -14.81 2.62
C SER A 225 -9.51 -13.49 2.00
N ASP A 226 -9.85 -12.35 2.60
CA ASP A 226 -9.33 -11.07 2.14
C ASP A 226 -7.84 -10.97 2.52
N ALA A 227 -7.13 -10.13 1.77
CA ALA A 227 -5.72 -9.87 2.01
C ALA A 227 -5.50 -8.39 2.28
N SER A 228 -4.45 -8.07 3.03
CA SER A 228 -3.80 -6.78 2.89
C SER A 228 -3.43 -6.58 1.42
N HIS A 229 -3.66 -5.39 0.91
CA HIS A 229 -3.36 -5.05 -0.47
C HIS A 229 -2.43 -3.85 -0.54
N ALA A 230 -1.80 -3.72 -1.71
CA ALA A 230 -0.87 -2.64 -2.01
C ALA A 230 -1.14 -2.11 -3.41
N TRP A 231 -1.09 -0.78 -3.53
CA TRP A 231 -1.29 -0.09 -4.79
C TRP A 231 -0.55 1.26 -4.74
N ILE A 232 -0.69 2.06 -5.80
CA ILE A 232 0.06 3.30 -5.93
C ILE A 232 -0.86 4.51 -5.82
N SER A 233 -0.28 5.66 -5.51
CA SER A 233 -0.92 6.95 -5.71
C SER A 233 0.04 7.90 -6.40
N VAL A 234 -0.34 8.43 -7.56
CA VAL A 234 0.44 9.37 -8.38
C VAL A 234 -0.11 10.79 -8.22
N TYR A 235 0.77 11.78 -8.18
CA TYR A 235 0.37 13.18 -8.13
C TYR A 235 0.31 13.77 -9.54
N SER A 236 -0.85 14.27 -9.94
CA SER A 236 -1.03 15.09 -11.13
C SER A 236 -1.20 16.58 -10.72
N PRO A 237 -0.32 17.49 -11.18
CA PRO A 237 -0.40 18.90 -10.82
C PRO A 237 -1.79 19.49 -11.08
N ARG A 238 -2.30 20.27 -10.12
CA ARG A 238 -3.65 20.90 -10.14
C ARG A 238 -4.84 19.93 -10.10
N GLU A 239 -4.61 18.63 -10.26
CA GLU A 239 -5.67 17.60 -10.25
C GLU A 239 -5.65 16.74 -8.98
N GLY A 240 -4.51 16.69 -8.30
CA GLY A 240 -4.29 16.05 -7.01
C GLY A 240 -3.68 14.65 -7.11
N TRP A 241 -3.84 13.88 -6.04
CA TRP A 241 -3.41 12.49 -5.96
C TRP A 241 -4.46 11.54 -6.52
N PHE A 242 -4.05 10.58 -7.35
CA PHE A 242 -4.90 9.55 -7.94
C PHE A 242 -4.31 8.18 -7.68
N GLU A 243 -5.15 7.22 -7.32
CA GLU A 243 -4.75 5.87 -6.95
C GLU A 243 -5.01 4.87 -8.09
N PHE A 244 -4.03 3.99 -8.36
CA PHE A 244 -4.07 2.94 -9.38
C PHE A 244 -3.56 1.63 -8.80
N ASP A 245 -4.20 0.53 -9.18
CA ASP A 245 -3.95 -0.82 -8.71
C ASP A 245 -3.43 -1.71 -9.86
N PRO A 246 -2.10 -1.88 -10.00
CA PRO A 246 -1.51 -2.68 -11.08
C PRO A 246 -1.78 -4.18 -10.93
N THR A 247 -2.19 -4.65 -9.75
CA THR A 247 -2.50 -6.07 -9.54
C THR A 247 -3.82 -6.45 -10.18
N ASN A 248 -4.77 -5.51 -10.23
CA ASN A 248 -6.13 -5.74 -10.71
C ASN A 248 -6.48 -4.91 -11.95
N ASN A 249 -5.52 -4.17 -12.51
CA ASN A 249 -5.69 -3.27 -13.66
C ASN A 249 -6.89 -2.32 -13.49
N GLN A 250 -6.91 -1.57 -12.39
CA GLN A 250 -8.04 -0.70 -12.09
C GLN A 250 -7.61 0.57 -11.36
N ILE A 251 -8.44 1.61 -11.48
CA ILE A 251 -8.38 2.77 -10.60
C ILE A 251 -8.96 2.37 -9.26
N SER A 252 -8.35 2.82 -8.17
CA SER A 252 -8.84 2.48 -6.83
C SER A 252 -10.24 3.06 -6.59
N GLY A 253 -11.15 2.19 -6.14
CA GLY A 253 -12.56 2.47 -5.97
C GLY A 253 -13.00 2.50 -4.51
N ASP A 254 -14.29 2.31 -4.28
CA ASP A 254 -14.88 2.19 -2.94
C ASP A 254 -14.50 0.88 -2.23
N GLN A 255 -13.96 -0.10 -2.96
CA GLN A 255 -13.45 -1.36 -2.42
C GLN A 255 -12.02 -1.25 -1.85
N HIS A 256 -11.29 -0.16 -2.13
CA HIS A 256 -9.93 0.07 -1.65
C HIS A 256 -9.94 0.90 -0.38
N ILE A 257 -9.63 0.27 0.74
CA ILE A 257 -9.62 0.90 2.07
C ILE A 257 -8.19 1.20 2.47
N ILE A 258 -7.87 2.49 2.66
CA ILE A 258 -6.51 2.96 2.94
C ILE A 258 -6.19 2.81 4.43
N THR A 259 -5.11 2.11 4.75
CA THR A 259 -4.54 2.08 6.12
C THR A 259 -3.36 3.01 6.27
N ALA A 260 -2.50 3.10 5.27
CA ALA A 260 -1.31 3.93 5.34
C ALA A 260 -0.74 4.26 3.95
N TRP A 261 0.06 5.31 3.86
CA TRP A 261 0.91 5.57 2.69
C TRP A 261 2.30 6.08 3.10
N GLY A 262 3.26 5.85 2.22
CA GLY A 262 4.66 6.26 2.42
C GLY A 262 5.42 6.19 1.11
N ARG A 263 6.75 6.31 1.15
CA ARG A 263 7.56 6.24 -0.07
C ARG A 263 7.64 4.81 -0.59
N ASP A 264 7.65 3.82 0.29
CA ASP A 264 7.57 2.40 -0.05
C ASP A 264 6.95 1.59 1.11
N TYR A 265 7.03 0.27 1.03
CA TYR A 265 6.45 -0.62 2.05
C TYR A 265 7.15 -0.52 3.41
N PHE A 266 8.42 -0.09 3.46
CA PHE A 266 9.14 0.05 4.72
C PHE A 266 8.58 1.18 5.59
N ASP A 267 8.08 2.25 4.97
CA ASP A 267 7.44 3.36 5.70
C ASP A 267 6.10 2.91 6.32
N VAL A 268 5.41 1.91 5.73
CA VAL A 268 4.02 1.56 6.07
C VAL A 268 3.77 0.07 6.30
N THR A 269 4.79 -0.67 6.72
CA THR A 269 4.67 -2.10 7.01
C THR A 269 3.51 -2.33 8.00
N PRO A 270 2.54 -3.24 7.72
CA PRO A 270 1.38 -3.45 8.58
C PRO A 270 1.78 -3.74 10.03
N LEU A 271 2.83 -4.53 10.22
CA LEU A 271 3.46 -4.77 11.50
C LEU A 271 4.97 -4.99 11.33
N ARG A 272 5.77 -4.25 12.10
CA ARG A 272 7.21 -4.45 12.21
C ARG A 272 7.64 -4.34 13.66
N GLY A 273 8.73 -4.99 14.02
CA GLY A 273 9.21 -4.94 15.39
C GLY A 273 10.51 -5.67 15.60
N VAL A 274 11.00 -5.60 16.83
CA VAL A 274 12.16 -6.36 17.30
C VAL A 274 11.67 -7.31 18.39
N ILE A 275 12.08 -8.57 18.27
CA ILE A 275 11.82 -9.63 19.25
C ILE A 275 13.14 -10.09 19.88
N PHE A 276 13.11 -10.44 21.16
CA PHE A 276 14.27 -10.92 21.90
C PHE A 276 14.05 -12.36 22.37
N GLY A 277 14.76 -13.30 21.77
CA GLY A 277 14.49 -14.74 21.90
C GLY A 277 13.62 -15.24 20.75
N GLY A 278 12.73 -16.19 21.00
CA GLY A 278 11.76 -16.65 19.98
C GLY A 278 12.21 -17.83 19.10
N GLY A 279 13.51 -18.14 19.08
CA GLY A 279 14.08 -19.12 18.16
C GLY A 279 14.14 -18.61 16.73
N GLU A 280 14.45 -19.49 15.78
CA GLU A 280 14.45 -19.16 14.34
C GLU A 280 13.07 -19.40 13.72
N GLN A 281 12.77 -18.68 12.63
CA GLN A 281 11.61 -18.89 11.75
C GLN A 281 10.25 -18.97 12.48
N PRO A 282 9.74 -17.86 13.05
CA PRO A 282 8.40 -17.84 13.61
C PRO A 282 7.35 -18.17 12.54
N LEU A 283 6.34 -18.95 12.90
CA LEU A 283 5.18 -19.19 12.03
C LEU A 283 4.28 -17.95 12.06
N LEU A 284 4.11 -17.33 10.90
CA LEU A 284 3.24 -16.18 10.70
C LEU A 284 1.93 -16.61 10.05
N LYS A 285 0.80 -16.25 10.66
CA LYS A 285 -0.53 -16.37 10.06
C LYS A 285 -1.18 -14.99 10.01
N VAL A 286 -1.69 -14.62 8.84
CA VAL A 286 -2.42 -13.38 8.64
C VAL A 286 -3.80 -13.75 8.12
N SER A 287 -4.84 -13.11 8.67
CA SER A 287 -6.20 -13.20 8.16
C SER A 287 -6.82 -11.82 8.14
N VAL A 288 -7.49 -11.49 7.03
CA VAL A 288 -8.24 -10.25 6.88
C VAL A 288 -9.67 -10.57 6.46
N ASP A 289 -10.62 -9.89 7.07
CA ASP A 289 -12.04 -9.92 6.70
C ASP A 289 -12.50 -8.49 6.44
N VAL A 290 -13.05 -8.25 5.25
CA VAL A 290 -13.63 -6.97 4.82
C VAL A 290 -15.10 -7.21 4.49
N ALA A 291 -15.99 -6.85 5.42
CA ALA A 291 -17.43 -7.06 5.28
C ALA A 291 -18.15 -5.74 5.03
N ARG A 292 -19.00 -5.67 3.99
CA ARG A 292 -19.95 -4.56 3.82
C ARG A 292 -21.02 -4.62 4.91
N ILE A 293 -21.33 -3.48 5.52
CA ILE A 293 -22.34 -3.32 6.57
C ILE A 293 -23.31 -2.19 6.31
#